data_AF-A0A820LS75-F1
#
_entry.id   AF-A0A820LS75-F1
#
_cell.length_a   1.000
_cell.length_b   1.000
_cell.length_c   1.000
_cell.angle_alpha   90.00
_cell.angle_beta   90.00
_cell.angle_gamma   90.00
#
_symmetry.space_group_name_H-M   'P 1'
#
loop_
_entity.id
_entity.type
_entity.pdbx_description
1 polymer ?
#
loop_
_entity_poly.entity_id
_entity_poly.type
_entity_poly.pdbx_seq_one_letter_code
_entity_poly.pdbx_strand_id
1 'polypeptide(L)'
;MTNCDGDKPDQLDQPNDLAFDNNGNLYVSDRLNGRVLMFKIIHNDPCFPISTAGTSIYKMATVILALQMVTWIIRWIVYNQIGQYA
;
A
#
# COMPACT_ATOMS: atom_id res chain seq x y z
N MET A 1 1.83 0.74 -21.51
CA MET A 1 0.62 1.56 -21.64
C MET A 1 -0.22 1.28 -20.42
N THR A 2 -0.07 2.07 -19.36
CA THR A 2 -0.83 1.89 -18.12
C THR A 2 -2.13 2.66 -18.29
N ASN A 3 -3.09 1.99 -18.90
CA ASN A 3 -4.39 2.55 -19.25
C ASN A 3 -5.20 2.63 -17.96
N CYS A 4 -5.28 3.82 -17.36
CA CYS A 4 -6.10 4.10 -16.19
C CYS A 4 -7.56 4.31 -16.59
N ASP A 5 -8.01 3.48 -17.50
CA ASP A 5 -9.24 3.66 -18.25
C ASP A 5 -10.40 3.05 -17.47
N GLY A 6 -10.73 3.72 -16.36
CA GLY A 6 -12.13 3.88 -15.96
C GLY A 6 -12.85 4.89 -16.86
N ASP A 7 -12.11 5.55 -17.76
CA ASP A 7 -12.59 6.45 -18.81
C ASP A 7 -12.49 5.71 -20.16
N LYS A 8 -13.46 5.01 -20.76
CA LYS A 8 -14.87 5.37 -21.05
C LYS A 8 -15.54 4.16 -21.76
N PRO A 9 -16.89 4.02 -21.72
CA PRO A 9 -17.73 4.65 -22.73
C PRO A 9 -18.86 5.44 -22.06
N ASP A 10 -18.49 6.68 -21.74
CA ASP A 10 -19.29 7.89 -21.58
C ASP A 10 -20.39 7.82 -20.52
N GLN A 11 -19.96 8.18 -19.30
CA GLN A 11 -20.67 8.77 -18.16
C GLN A 11 -21.94 8.08 -17.64
N LEU A 12 -22.01 7.95 -16.31
CA LEU A 12 -23.23 7.56 -15.62
C LEU A 12 -24.33 8.58 -15.91
N ASP A 13 -25.51 8.13 -16.29
CA ASP A 13 -26.69 8.96 -16.52
C ASP A 13 -27.81 8.58 -15.53
N GLN A 14 -27.99 9.44 -14.53
CA GLN A 14 -28.80 9.21 -13.33
C GLN A 14 -28.54 7.84 -12.67
N PRO A 15 -27.33 7.59 -12.16
CA PRO A 15 -27.10 6.43 -11.32
C PRO A 15 -27.99 6.53 -10.08
N ASN A 16 -28.74 5.48 -9.79
CA ASN A 16 -29.70 5.48 -8.68
C ASN A 16 -29.24 4.65 -7.49
N ASP A 17 -28.34 3.68 -7.69
CA ASP A 17 -27.90 2.78 -6.63
C ASP A 17 -26.48 2.23 -6.88
N LEU A 18 -25.87 1.76 -5.80
CA LEU A 18 -24.56 1.12 -5.79
C LEU A 18 -24.47 0.00 -4.74
N ALA A 19 -23.77 -1.08 -5.07
CA ALA A 19 -23.60 -2.24 -4.19
C ALA A 19 -22.20 -2.84 -4.32
N PHE A 20 -21.73 -3.50 -3.25
CA PHE A 20 -20.47 -4.23 -3.22
C PHE A 20 -20.72 -5.74 -3.16
N ASP A 21 -19.87 -6.53 -3.82
CA ASP A 21 -19.81 -7.98 -3.61
C ASP A 21 -18.78 -8.36 -2.53
N ASN A 22 -18.78 -9.64 -2.13
CA ASN A 22 -17.82 -10.17 -1.16
C ASN A 22 -16.36 -10.13 -1.64
N ASN A 23 -16.13 -9.89 -2.93
CA ASN A 23 -14.80 -9.79 -3.54
C ASN A 23 -14.32 -8.33 -3.63
N GLY A 24 -15.14 -7.36 -3.21
CA GLY A 24 -14.82 -5.93 -3.25
C GLY A 24 -15.04 -5.27 -4.62
N ASN A 25 -15.77 -5.90 -5.54
CA ASN A 25 -16.19 -5.27 -6.78
C ASN A 25 -17.38 -4.34 -6.51
N LEU A 26 -17.38 -3.18 -7.16
CA LEU A 26 -18.44 -2.18 -7.07
C LEU A 26 -19.38 -2.31 -8.27
N TYR A 27 -20.67 -2.45 -8.00
CA TYR A 27 -21.72 -2.45 -9.00
C TYR A 27 -22.47 -1.13 -8.93
N VAL A 28 -22.68 -0.48 -10.08
CA VAL A 28 -23.44 0.78 -10.19
C VAL A 28 -24.57 0.57 -11.19
N SER A 29 -25.80 0.89 -10.78
CA SER A 29 -26.96 0.89 -11.68
C SER A 29 -27.07 2.23 -12.39
N ASP A 30 -26.87 2.22 -13.70
CA ASP A 30 -26.89 3.39 -14.56
C ASP A 30 -28.25 3.46 -15.28
N ARG A 31 -29.22 4.08 -14.60
CA ARG A 31 -30.65 3.90 -14.86
C ARG A 31 -31.07 4.44 -16.22
N LEU A 32 -30.64 5.62 -16.62
CA LEU A 32 -31.06 6.20 -17.91
C LEU A 32 -30.34 5.57 -19.10
N ASN A 33 -29.16 4.99 -18.87
CA ASN A 33 -28.48 4.17 -19.86
C ASN A 33 -28.96 2.70 -19.87
N GLY A 34 -29.86 2.32 -18.96
CA GLY A 34 -30.42 0.96 -18.89
C GLY A 34 -29.37 -0.14 -18.66
N ARG A 35 -28.24 0.19 -18.02
CA ARG A 35 -27.10 -0.72 -17.84
C ARG A 35 -26.71 -0.83 -16.37
N VAL A 36 -26.02 -1.92 -16.03
CA VAL A 36 -25.32 -2.06 -14.75
C VAL A 36 -23.84 -2.20 -15.06
N LEU A 37 -23.02 -1.35 -14.44
CA LEU A 37 -21.58 -1.34 -14.62
C LEU A 37 -20.90 -2.00 -13.41
N MET A 38 -19.90 -2.83 -13.67
CA MET A 38 -19.06 -3.45 -12.64
C MET A 38 -17.66 -2.83 -12.69
N PHE A 39 -17.26 -2.20 -11.60
CA PHE A 39 -15.94 -1.65 -11.39
C PHE A 39 -15.14 -2.62 -10.52
N LYS A 40 -14.06 -3.15 -11.10
CA LYS A 40 -13.10 -3.95 -10.36
C LYS A 40 -12.20 -3.01 -9.57
N ILE A 41 -12.28 -3.06 -8.25
CA ILE A 41 -11.41 -2.27 -7.37
C ILE A 41 -10.17 -3.11 -7.09
N ILE A 42 -9.03 -2.73 -7.66
CA ILE A 42 -7.77 -3.45 -7.49
C ILE A 42 -6.89 -2.65 -6.53
N HIS A 43 -6.63 -3.18 -5.33
CA HIS A 43 -5.86 -2.48 -4.29
C HIS A 43 -4.38 -2.20 -4.65
N ASN A 44 -3.91 -2.72 -5.78
CA ASN A 44 -2.57 -2.48 -6.33
C ASN A 44 -2.65 -1.80 -7.70
N ASP A 45 -3.63 -0.91 -7.86
CA ASP A 45 -3.82 -0.16 -9.09
C ASP A 45 -2.66 0.81 -9.32
N PRO A 46 -1.95 0.72 -10.46
CA PRO A 46 -0.94 1.72 -10.81
C PRO A 46 -1.54 3.12 -11.04
N CYS A 47 -2.87 3.20 -11.11
CA CYS A 47 -3.69 4.37 -11.40
C CYS A 47 -4.29 5.02 -10.16
N PHE A 48 -4.31 4.31 -9.03
CA PHE A 48 -4.65 4.85 -7.71
C PHE A 48 -3.62 4.29 -6.74
N PRO A 49 -2.38 4.83 -6.73
CA PRO A 49 -1.38 4.36 -5.80
C PRO A 49 -1.89 4.64 -4.39
N ILE A 50 -2.31 3.58 -3.70
CA ILE A 50 -2.48 3.64 -2.26
C ILE A 50 -1.12 4.08 -1.73
N SER A 51 -1.04 5.26 -1.12
CA SER A 51 0.21 5.85 -0.62
C SER A 51 0.81 5.09 0.58
N THR A 52 0.43 3.82 0.76
CA THR A 52 0.88 2.92 1.82
C THR A 52 2.14 2.14 1.40
N ALA A 53 2.50 2.13 0.12
CA ALA A 53 3.76 1.55 -0.35
C ALA A 53 4.92 2.54 -0.16
N GLY A 54 5.38 2.76 1.07
CA GLY A 54 6.62 3.52 1.23
C GLY A 54 7.22 3.73 2.62
N THR A 55 6.46 3.66 3.71
CA THR A 55 7.02 4.18 4.98
C THR A 55 6.86 3.33 6.24
N SER A 56 6.02 2.28 6.29
CA SER A 56 5.67 1.73 7.61
C SER A 56 6.47 0.51 8.08
N ILE A 57 6.97 -0.35 7.19
CA ILE A 57 7.73 -1.55 7.61
C ILE A 57 9.24 -1.32 7.67
N TYR A 58 9.78 -0.45 6.80
CA TYR A 58 11.22 -0.17 6.76
C TYR A 58 11.64 0.86 7.81
N LYS A 59 10.72 1.76 8.26
CA LYS A 59 11.01 2.69 9.37
C LYS A 59 11.22 1.96 10.71
N MET A 60 10.48 0.90 10.97
CA MET A 60 10.68 0.09 12.18
C MET A 60 11.90 -0.83 12.05
N ALA A 61 12.13 -1.43 10.88
CA ALA A 61 13.26 -2.34 10.64
C ALA A 61 14.63 -1.63 10.67
N THR A 62 14.73 -0.41 10.14
CA THR A 62 15.98 0.39 10.16
C THR A 62 16.39 0.80 11.57
N VAL A 63 15.44 1.15 12.44
CA VAL A 63 15.72 1.49 13.85
C VAL A 63 16.25 0.27 14.62
N ILE A 64 15.69 -0.92 14.39
CA ILE A 64 16.13 -2.15 15.07
C ILE A 64 17.53 -2.56 14.62
N LEU A 65 17.82 -2.52 13.31
CA LEU A 65 19.15 -2.86 12.79
C LEU A 65 20.23 -1.86 13.26
N ALA A 66 19.90 -0.56 13.33
CA ALA A 66 20.79 0.46 13.85
C ALA A 66 21.12 0.26 15.34
N LEU A 67 20.13 -0.07 16.18
CA LEU A 67 20.33 -0.35 17.60
C LEU A 67 21.19 -1.59 17.82
N GLN A 68 20.96 -2.67 17.06
CA GLN A 68 21.80 -3.86 17.12
C GLN A 68 23.25 -3.46 16.81
N MET A 69 23.53 -2.78 15.69
CA MET A 69 24.89 -2.37 15.31
C MET A 69 25.61 -1.52 16.38
N VAL A 70 24.92 -0.56 17.01
CA VAL A 70 25.50 0.26 18.10
C VAL A 70 25.86 -0.59 19.32
N THR A 71 25.01 -1.56 19.69
CA THR A 71 25.31 -2.45 20.82
C THR A 71 26.51 -3.37 20.54
N TRP A 72 26.69 -3.85 19.31
CA TRP A 72 27.87 -4.63 18.90
C TRP A 72 29.16 -3.81 18.99
N ILE A 73 29.13 -2.54 18.58
CA ILE A 73 30.29 -1.64 18.65
C ILE A 73 30.67 -1.38 20.12
N ILE A 74 29.71 -1.09 20.99
CA ILE A 74 29.97 -0.87 22.43
C ILE A 74 30.57 -2.13 23.06
N ARG A 75 30.00 -3.31 22.77
CA ARG A 75 30.51 -4.59 23.28
C ARG A 75 31.93 -4.87 22.80
N TRP A 76 32.25 -4.54 21.56
CA TRP A 76 33.59 -4.67 20.98
C TRP A 76 34.61 -3.73 21.64
N ILE A 77 34.25 -2.46 21.87
CA ILE A 77 35.11 -1.50 22.57
C ILE A 77 35.40 -2.01 23.99
N VAL A 78 34.37 -2.40 24.75
CA VAL A 78 34.55 -2.91 26.12
C VAL A 78 35.48 -4.12 26.13
N TYR A 79 35.28 -5.07 25.22
CA TYR A 79 36.10 -6.29 25.11
C TYR A 79 37.59 -5.98 24.84
N ASN A 80 37.88 -4.98 24.00
CA ASN A 80 39.24 -4.58 23.66
C ASN A 80 39.91 -3.68 24.69
N GLN A 81 39.16 -3.08 25.61
CA GLN A 81 39.73 -2.32 26.74
C GLN A 81 40.05 -3.23 27.92
N ILE A 82 39.23 -4.26 28.21
CA ILE A 82 39.50 -5.21 29.30
C ILE A 82 40.64 -6.19 29.02
N GLY A 83 40.94 -6.47 27.74
CA GLY A 83 42.07 -7.33 27.35
C GLY A 83 43.46 -6.70 27.52
N GLN A 84 43.55 -5.42 27.92
CA GLN A 84 44.82 -4.73 28.19
C GLN A 84 45.08 -4.47 29.68
N TYR A 85 44.18 -4.89 30.57
CA TYR A 85 44.35 -4.81 32.03
C TYR A 85 44.79 -6.14 32.66
N ALA A 86 45.40 -7.03 31.87
CA ALA A 86 46.07 -8.26 32.35
C ALA A 86 47.60 -8.09 32.31
#